data_AF-A0A242LNQ2-F1
#
_entry.id   AF-A0A242LNQ2-F1
#
_cell.length_a   1.000
_cell.length_b   1.000
_cell.length_c   1.000
_cell.angle_alpha   90.00
_cell.angle_beta   90.00
_cell.angle_gamma   90.00
#
_symmetry.space_group_name_H-M   'P 1'
#
loop_
_entity.id
_entity.type
_entity.pdbx_description
1 polymer ?
#
loop_
_entity_poly.entity_id
_entity_poly.type
_entity_poly.pdbx_seq_one_letter_code
_entity_poly.pdbx_strand_id
1 'polypeptide(L)'
;MSRKLFISHSSLDRKYVDQFVELLKRFGFREKDIFYSSNITTGVKPGELIFDRLKSELTDSPVVLYFLSKNYYESVICLNEMGASWVMTDKHYPIALPDFSPDEIAGAIKKERLTICLNEKTNVKAIHSLLSCLSNDTGVTADEDVAIDIKGNIEPFQEKLQKLIEQENYLFPDEEGFFEAVLGEERKLPSTWQEKSSCFKLFNLIEPNSLGIEKLPKQDSHWLFFYREKGEFKEGDKVRFQLNTQSPFEEKKFKDIGKCKNIYVSHIEKTD
;
A
#
# COMPACT_ATOMS: atom_id res chain seq x y z
N MET A 1 -31.06 14.48 3.05
CA MET A 1 -30.55 14.27 1.66
C MET A 1 -29.54 13.15 1.71
N SER A 2 -29.59 12.20 0.78
CA SER A 2 -28.56 11.16 0.69
C SER A 2 -27.36 11.72 -0.06
N ARG A 3 -26.17 11.66 0.56
CA ARG A 3 -24.90 12.07 -0.06
C ARG A 3 -24.20 10.83 -0.60
N LYS A 4 -23.59 10.93 -1.78
CA LYS A 4 -22.70 9.88 -2.29
C LYS A 4 -21.37 9.87 -1.54
N LEU A 5 -20.73 8.71 -1.49
CA LEU A 5 -19.31 8.58 -1.15
C LEU A 5 -18.46 8.87 -2.39
N PHE A 6 -17.51 9.80 -2.28
CA PHE A 6 -16.48 10.02 -3.28
C PHE A 6 -15.16 9.43 -2.76
N ILE A 7 -14.59 8.47 -3.49
CA ILE A 7 -13.35 7.78 -3.10
C ILE A 7 -12.19 8.33 -3.93
N SER A 8 -11.37 9.19 -3.31
CA SER A 8 -10.14 9.70 -3.91
C SER A 8 -8.95 8.86 -3.47
N HIS A 9 -8.20 8.32 -4.43
CA HIS A 9 -7.04 7.45 -4.20
C HIS A 9 -6.11 7.48 -5.42
N SER A 10 -4.85 7.06 -5.27
CA SER A 10 -3.98 6.78 -6.43
C SER A 10 -4.33 5.43 -7.04
N SER A 11 -4.30 5.32 -8.38
CA SER A 11 -4.56 4.05 -9.06
C SER A 11 -3.58 2.93 -8.69
N LEU A 12 -2.37 3.29 -8.24
CA LEU A 12 -1.35 2.35 -7.74
C LEU A 12 -1.76 1.70 -6.41
N ASP A 13 -2.68 2.30 -5.67
CA ASP A 13 -3.15 1.84 -4.36
C ASP A 13 -4.47 1.06 -4.43
N ARG A 14 -4.95 0.80 -5.64
CA ARG A 14 -6.24 0.15 -5.92
C ARG A 14 -6.49 -1.11 -5.10
N LYS A 15 -5.46 -1.95 -4.90
CA LYS A 15 -5.57 -3.21 -4.15
C LYS A 15 -6.13 -3.03 -2.73
N TYR A 16 -5.78 -1.94 -2.04
CA TYR A 16 -6.29 -1.64 -0.71
C TYR A 16 -7.70 -1.06 -0.76
N VAL A 17 -7.91 -0.14 -1.70
CA VAL A 17 -9.18 0.58 -1.84
C VAL A 17 -10.30 -0.37 -2.26
N ASP A 18 -10.02 -1.32 -3.15
CA ASP A 18 -10.96 -2.36 -3.57
C ASP A 18 -11.46 -3.19 -2.37
N GLN A 19 -10.58 -3.57 -1.43
CA GLN A 19 -11.02 -4.27 -0.21
C GLN A 19 -11.94 -3.42 0.66
N PHE A 20 -11.68 -2.12 0.76
CA PHE A 20 -12.51 -1.21 1.54
C PHE A 20 -13.87 -0.96 0.86
N VAL A 21 -13.91 -0.85 -0.47
CA VAL A 21 -15.17 -0.75 -1.23
C VAL A 21 -16.03 -1.98 -1.03
N GLU A 22 -15.45 -3.18 -1.01
CA GLU A 22 -16.19 -4.41 -0.72
C GLU A 22 -16.72 -4.43 0.73
N LEU A 23 -15.98 -3.86 1.69
CA LEU A 23 -16.48 -3.66 3.04
C LEU A 23 -17.67 -2.69 3.07
N LEU A 24 -17.58 -1.55 2.37
CA LEU A 24 -18.70 -0.60 2.24
C LEU A 24 -19.96 -1.28 1.67
N LYS A 25 -19.80 -2.12 0.64
CA LYS A 25 -20.94 -2.85 0.06
C LYS A 25 -21.62 -3.78 1.06
N ARG A 26 -20.84 -4.47 1.89
CA ARG A 26 -21.38 -5.28 2.99
C ARG A 26 -22.15 -4.41 3.99
N PHE A 27 -21.72 -3.17 4.22
CA PHE A 27 -22.41 -2.20 5.06
C PHE A 27 -23.56 -1.44 4.35
N GLY A 28 -24.10 -2.00 3.27
CA GLY A 28 -25.33 -1.50 2.62
C GLY A 28 -25.13 -0.46 1.51
N PHE A 29 -23.89 -0.02 1.26
CA PHE A 29 -23.60 0.89 0.15
C PHE A 29 -23.72 0.19 -1.20
N ARG A 30 -24.52 0.73 -2.12
CA ARG A 30 -24.65 0.20 -3.49
C ARG A 30 -23.77 0.99 -4.45
N GLU A 31 -23.62 0.49 -5.67
CA GLU A 31 -22.83 1.17 -6.72
C GLU A 31 -23.27 2.62 -6.95
N LYS A 32 -24.58 2.91 -6.88
CA LYS A 32 -25.10 4.28 -7.04
C LYS A 32 -24.73 5.22 -5.88
N ASP A 33 -24.37 4.66 -4.73
CA ASP A 33 -24.05 5.40 -3.50
C ASP A 33 -22.54 5.71 -3.42
N ILE A 34 -21.72 5.15 -4.32
CA ILE A 34 -20.25 5.27 -4.36
C ILE A 34 -19.79 5.76 -5.73
N PHE A 35 -19.02 6.84 -5.76
CA PHE A 35 -18.18 7.22 -6.89
C PHE A 35 -16.74 6.76 -6.63
N TYR A 36 -16.26 5.86 -7.49
CA TYR A 36 -14.92 5.27 -7.42
C TYR A 36 -14.39 5.09 -8.85
N SER A 37 -13.48 5.98 -9.25
CA SER A 37 -13.04 6.16 -10.64
C SER A 37 -12.24 4.99 -11.21
N SER A 38 -11.56 4.21 -10.36
CA SER A 38 -10.76 3.04 -10.76
C SER A 38 -11.59 1.80 -11.10
N ASN A 39 -12.92 1.84 -10.90
CA ASN A 39 -13.83 0.77 -11.31
C ASN A 39 -14.74 1.26 -12.45
N ILE A 40 -14.83 0.45 -13.51
CA ILE A 40 -15.60 0.75 -14.72
C ILE A 40 -17.10 0.92 -14.47
N THR A 41 -17.67 0.28 -13.43
CA THR A 41 -19.10 0.37 -13.10
C THR A 41 -19.45 1.60 -12.26
N THR A 42 -18.50 2.13 -11.48
CA THR A 42 -18.70 3.25 -10.54
C THR A 42 -17.90 4.52 -10.90
N GLY A 43 -17.19 4.49 -12.02
CA GLY A 43 -16.22 5.52 -12.42
C GLY A 43 -16.63 6.33 -13.64
N VAL A 44 -15.64 6.69 -14.47
CA VAL A 44 -15.82 7.45 -15.71
C VAL A 44 -16.10 6.47 -16.85
N LYS A 45 -17.21 6.66 -17.57
CA LYS A 45 -17.57 5.77 -18.68
C LYS A 45 -16.76 6.08 -19.94
N PRO A 46 -16.51 5.10 -20.83
CA PRO A 46 -15.89 5.37 -22.12
C PRO A 46 -16.61 6.50 -22.88
N GLY A 47 -15.85 7.52 -23.29
CA GLY A 47 -16.38 8.71 -23.98
C GLY A 47 -16.75 9.89 -23.08
N GLU A 48 -16.75 9.73 -21.75
CA GLU A 48 -16.93 10.86 -20.81
C GLU A 48 -15.60 11.62 -20.58
N LEU A 49 -15.70 12.94 -20.42
CA LEU A 49 -14.56 13.75 -19.98
C LEU A 49 -14.39 13.59 -18.47
N ILE A 50 -13.23 13.06 -18.06
CA ILE A 50 -12.91 12.74 -16.66
C ILE A 50 -13.17 13.94 -15.74
N PHE A 51 -12.68 15.12 -16.10
CA PHE A 51 -12.82 16.33 -15.27
C PHE A 51 -14.27 16.82 -15.15
N ASP A 52 -15.08 16.69 -16.21
CA ASP A 52 -16.49 17.07 -16.14
C ASP A 52 -17.28 16.10 -15.26
N ARG A 53 -16.98 14.80 -15.36
CA ARG A 53 -17.55 13.78 -14.49
C ARG A 53 -17.19 14.02 -13.02
N LEU A 54 -15.90 14.25 -12.73
CA LEU A 54 -15.41 14.58 -11.39
C LEU A 54 -16.10 15.83 -10.84
N LYS A 55 -16.18 16.90 -11.63
CA LYS A 55 -16.86 18.13 -11.24
C LYS A 55 -18.33 17.89 -10.91
N SER A 56 -19.04 17.10 -11.71
CA SER A 56 -20.45 16.77 -11.47
C SER A 56 -20.64 16.03 -10.14
N GLU A 57 -19.80 15.03 -9.85
CA GLU A 57 -19.91 14.22 -8.63
C GLU A 57 -19.50 15.00 -7.37
N LEU A 58 -18.58 15.97 -7.49
CA LEU A 58 -18.22 16.87 -6.40
C LEU A 58 -19.24 17.97 -6.14
N THR A 59 -20.00 18.40 -7.16
CA THR A 59 -20.98 19.50 -7.02
C THR A 59 -22.15 19.14 -6.12
N ASP A 60 -22.48 17.86 -6.01
CA ASP A 60 -23.55 17.35 -5.14
C ASP A 60 -23.13 17.22 -3.65
N SER A 61 -22.05 17.91 -3.23
CA SER A 61 -21.53 17.93 -1.86
C SER A 61 -21.37 16.51 -1.26
N PRO A 62 -20.59 15.62 -1.90
CA PRO A 62 -20.43 14.24 -1.44
C PRO A 62 -19.69 14.16 -0.12
N VAL A 63 -19.70 12.98 0.50
CA VAL A 63 -18.76 12.64 1.57
C VAL A 63 -17.49 12.09 0.94
N VAL A 64 -16.33 12.67 1.26
CA VAL A 64 -15.08 12.31 0.58
C VAL A 64 -14.19 11.46 1.48
N LEU A 65 -13.80 10.29 0.97
CA LEU A 65 -12.78 9.43 1.55
C LEU A 65 -11.46 9.66 0.79
N TYR A 66 -10.41 10.04 1.51
CA TYR A 66 -9.07 10.17 0.94
C TYR A 66 -8.21 9.00 1.39
N PHE A 67 -7.83 8.12 0.46
CA PHE A 67 -6.86 7.06 0.71
C PHE A 67 -5.46 7.62 0.44
N LEU A 68 -4.82 8.09 1.50
CA LEU A 68 -3.55 8.83 1.45
C LEU A 68 -2.37 7.86 1.48
N SER A 69 -1.43 8.11 0.56
CA SER A 69 -0.17 7.40 0.39
C SER A 69 0.85 8.34 -0.27
N LYS A 70 2.11 7.90 -0.39
CA LYS A 70 3.09 8.61 -1.23
C LYS A 70 2.62 8.72 -2.69
N ASN A 71 2.09 7.61 -3.24
CA ASN A 71 1.51 7.56 -4.58
C ASN A 71 0.36 8.58 -4.77
N TYR A 72 -0.41 8.85 -3.71
CA TYR A 72 -1.47 9.86 -3.73
C TYR A 72 -0.88 11.26 -3.89
N TYR A 73 0.12 11.60 -3.07
CA TYR A 73 0.75 12.93 -3.08
C TYR A 73 1.63 13.18 -4.31
N GLU A 74 2.11 12.12 -4.97
CA GLU A 74 2.83 12.21 -6.25
C GLU A 74 1.87 12.37 -7.45
N SER A 75 0.59 12.04 -7.28
CA SER A 75 -0.43 12.14 -8.32
C SER A 75 -1.01 13.56 -8.39
N VAL A 76 -0.63 14.31 -9.43
CA VAL A 76 -1.19 15.64 -9.73
C VAL A 76 -2.72 15.62 -9.82
N ILE A 77 -3.30 14.54 -10.37
CA ILE A 77 -4.76 14.37 -10.47
C ILE A 77 -5.37 14.29 -9.07
N CYS A 78 -4.83 13.45 -8.18
CA CYS A 78 -5.32 13.30 -6.81
C CYS A 78 -5.23 14.62 -6.03
N LEU A 79 -4.13 15.38 -6.18
CA LEU A 79 -3.99 16.69 -5.54
C LEU A 79 -5.02 17.71 -6.04
N ASN A 80 -5.32 17.70 -7.35
CA ASN A 80 -6.35 18.55 -7.92
C ASN A 80 -7.75 18.17 -7.41
N GLU A 81 -8.05 16.87 -7.31
CA GLU A 81 -9.29 16.38 -6.69
C GLU A 81 -9.40 16.81 -5.23
N MET A 82 -8.32 16.71 -4.45
CA MET A 82 -8.26 17.15 -3.05
C MET A 82 -8.59 18.64 -2.92
N GLY A 83 -7.97 19.49 -3.73
CA GLY A 83 -8.22 20.92 -3.73
C GLY A 83 -9.66 21.26 -4.10
N ALA A 84 -10.21 20.63 -5.14
CA ALA A 84 -11.58 20.86 -5.57
C ALA A 84 -12.59 20.38 -4.52
N SER A 85 -12.45 19.15 -4.02
CA SER A 85 -13.36 18.56 -3.05
C SER A 85 -13.34 19.29 -1.70
N TRP A 86 -12.19 19.79 -1.25
CA TRP A 86 -12.08 20.62 -0.04
C TRP A 86 -12.96 21.87 -0.06
N VAL A 87 -13.17 22.47 -1.23
CA VAL A 87 -14.06 23.64 -1.38
C VAL A 87 -15.54 23.22 -1.41
N MET A 88 -15.85 22.05 -1.95
CA MET A 88 -17.21 21.65 -2.32
C MET A 88 -17.99 20.91 -1.23
N THR A 89 -17.32 20.38 -0.21
CA THR A 89 -17.98 19.66 0.90
C THR A 89 -17.26 19.88 2.22
N ASP A 90 -17.98 19.71 3.34
CA ASP A 90 -17.45 19.79 4.69
C ASP A 90 -17.03 18.41 5.26
N LYS A 91 -17.44 17.33 4.58
CA LYS A 91 -17.29 15.94 5.04
C LYS A 91 -16.08 15.27 4.38
N HIS A 92 -15.00 15.23 5.13
CA HIS A 92 -13.72 14.68 4.72
C HIS A 92 -13.23 13.65 5.73
N TYR A 93 -12.91 12.47 5.24
CA TYR A 93 -12.38 11.36 6.02
C TYR A 93 -11.03 10.93 5.45
N PRO A 94 -9.91 11.37 6.06
CA PRO A 94 -8.59 10.88 5.69
C PRO A 94 -8.40 9.43 6.20
N ILE A 95 -7.89 8.59 5.32
CA ILE A 95 -7.54 7.20 5.57
C ILE A 95 -6.08 7.02 5.12
N ALA A 96 -5.18 6.75 6.05
CA ALA A 96 -3.77 6.50 5.75
C ALA A 96 -3.56 5.03 5.35
N LEU A 97 -2.95 4.81 4.20
CA LEU A 97 -2.52 3.49 3.73
C LEU A 97 -1.25 3.01 4.47
N PRO A 98 -0.87 1.71 4.39
CA PRO A 98 0.13 1.12 5.28
C PRO A 98 1.44 1.89 5.41
N ASP A 99 1.95 2.43 4.30
CA ASP A 99 3.26 3.11 4.21
C ASP A 99 3.19 4.63 4.34
N PHE A 100 2.10 5.16 4.93
CA PHE A 100 1.88 6.59 5.05
C PHE A 100 1.58 7.00 6.49
N SER A 101 2.36 7.93 7.02
CA SER A 101 2.12 8.49 8.34
C SER A 101 1.09 9.62 8.27
N PRO A 102 0.11 9.69 9.18
CA PRO A 102 -0.77 10.84 9.31
C PRO A 102 -0.03 12.18 9.52
N ASP A 103 1.20 12.16 10.05
CA ASP A 103 2.02 13.36 10.21
C ASP A 103 2.54 13.91 8.87
N GLU A 104 2.54 13.09 7.80
CA GLU A 104 2.91 13.49 6.44
C GLU A 104 1.75 14.14 5.68
N ILE A 105 0.55 14.21 6.27
CA ILE A 105 -0.61 14.86 5.64
C ILE A 105 -0.29 16.34 5.39
N ALA A 106 -0.31 16.71 4.12
CA ALA A 106 -0.13 18.08 3.64
C ALA A 106 -1.29 18.52 2.73
N GLY A 107 -1.36 19.82 2.46
CA GLY A 107 -2.31 20.41 1.52
C GLY A 107 -3.63 20.82 2.18
N ALA A 108 -4.74 20.58 1.48
CA ALA A 108 -6.05 21.09 1.85
C ALA A 108 -6.71 20.31 3.02
N ILE A 109 -6.25 19.09 3.28
CA ILE A 109 -6.75 18.27 4.39
C ILE A 109 -6.02 18.63 5.67
N LYS A 110 -6.80 18.99 6.69
CA LYS A 110 -6.31 19.35 8.02
C LYS A 110 -5.82 18.11 8.78
N LYS A 111 -4.56 18.14 9.23
CA LYS A 111 -3.94 17.09 10.07
C LYS A 111 -4.66 16.87 11.41
N GLU A 112 -5.44 17.86 11.87
CA GLU A 112 -6.22 17.75 13.11
C GLU A 112 -7.45 16.83 12.95
N ARG A 113 -7.79 16.41 11.72
CA ARG A 113 -8.83 15.41 11.50
C ARG A 113 -8.31 14.03 11.92
N LEU A 114 -9.15 13.28 12.64
CA LEU A 114 -8.84 11.91 12.98
C LEU A 114 -8.65 11.10 11.70
N THR A 115 -7.44 10.56 11.52
CA THR A 115 -7.08 9.74 10.38
C THR A 115 -7.18 8.27 10.76
N ILE A 116 -7.86 7.47 9.94
CA ILE A 116 -7.91 6.02 10.11
C ILE A 116 -6.71 5.41 9.41
N CYS A 117 -5.87 4.68 10.13
CA CYS A 117 -4.73 3.99 9.53
C CYS A 117 -5.10 2.55 9.17
N LEU A 118 -4.96 2.20 7.89
CA LEU A 118 -5.11 0.85 7.36
C LEU A 118 -3.74 0.16 7.33
N ASN A 119 -3.27 -0.31 8.47
CA ASN A 119 -2.00 -1.03 8.62
C ASN A 119 -2.15 -2.30 9.50
N GLU A 120 -1.04 -2.94 9.87
CA GLU A 120 -1.06 -4.16 10.71
C GLU A 120 -1.74 -3.98 12.08
N LYS A 121 -1.86 -2.74 12.56
CA LYS A 121 -2.49 -2.39 13.85
C LYS A 121 -3.88 -1.80 13.69
N THR A 122 -4.47 -1.89 12.50
CA THR A 122 -5.82 -1.36 12.24
C THR A 122 -6.78 -1.84 13.30
N ASN A 123 -7.54 -0.93 13.91
CA ASN A 123 -8.46 -1.25 15.00
C ASN A 123 -9.87 -1.44 14.46
N VAL A 124 -10.48 -2.60 14.73
CA VAL A 124 -11.87 -2.94 14.40
C VAL A 124 -12.85 -1.84 14.81
N LYS A 125 -12.68 -1.29 16.02
CA LYS A 125 -13.56 -0.23 16.55
C LYS A 125 -13.43 1.06 15.76
N ALA A 126 -12.23 1.36 15.25
CA ALA A 126 -11.99 2.55 14.45
C ALA A 126 -12.65 2.42 13.07
N ILE A 127 -12.55 1.24 12.43
CA ILE A 127 -13.28 0.94 11.19
C ILE A 127 -14.79 1.02 11.42
N HIS A 128 -15.31 0.38 12.46
CA HIS A 128 -16.74 0.41 12.78
C HIS A 128 -17.24 1.85 13.02
N SER A 129 -16.46 2.65 13.76
CA SER A 129 -16.78 4.06 14.00
C SER A 129 -16.81 4.87 12.70
N LEU A 130 -15.83 4.65 11.79
CA LEU A 130 -15.82 5.27 10.48
C LEU A 130 -17.09 4.90 9.69
N LEU A 131 -17.40 3.61 9.58
CA LEU A 131 -18.58 3.13 8.85
C LEU A 131 -19.88 3.73 9.41
N SER A 132 -19.99 3.82 10.75
CA SER A 132 -21.14 4.47 11.41
C SER A 132 -21.26 5.95 11.04
N CYS A 133 -20.14 6.68 11.01
CA CYS A 133 -20.12 8.08 10.58
C CYS A 133 -20.51 8.24 9.10
N LEU A 134 -20.02 7.35 8.22
CA LEU A 134 -20.39 7.35 6.81
C LEU A 134 -21.87 7.07 6.60
N SER A 135 -22.44 6.09 7.31
CA SER A 135 -23.88 5.82 7.28
C SER A 135 -24.71 7.03 7.70
N ASN A 136 -24.31 7.72 8.77
CA ASN A 136 -24.99 8.92 9.23
C ASN A 136 -24.91 10.07 8.20
N ASP A 137 -23.72 10.32 7.64
CA ASP A 137 -23.50 11.44 6.71
C ASP A 137 -24.11 11.20 5.32
N THR A 138 -24.29 9.94 4.91
CA THR A 138 -24.84 9.56 3.61
C THR A 138 -26.32 9.16 3.66
N GLY A 139 -26.83 8.83 4.85
CA GLY A 139 -28.16 8.25 5.05
C GLY A 139 -28.28 6.80 4.57
N VAL A 140 -27.16 6.14 4.26
CA VAL A 140 -27.12 4.72 3.88
C VAL A 140 -27.01 3.87 5.14
N THR A 141 -27.98 2.99 5.36
CA THR A 141 -27.98 2.03 6.46
C THR A 141 -27.90 0.61 5.90
N ALA A 142 -27.02 -0.22 6.45
CA ALA A 142 -27.10 -1.66 6.23
C ALA A 142 -28.34 -2.23 6.93
N ASP A 143 -28.78 -3.42 6.52
CA ASP A 143 -29.76 -4.18 7.31
C ASP A 143 -29.21 -4.43 8.73
N GLU A 144 -30.08 -4.44 9.74
CA GLU A 144 -29.70 -4.51 11.16
C GLU A 144 -28.75 -5.68 11.47
N ASP A 145 -29.00 -6.84 10.87
CA ASP A 145 -28.18 -8.04 11.01
C ASP A 145 -26.76 -7.88 10.44
N VAL A 146 -26.59 -7.01 9.44
CA VAL A 146 -25.33 -6.80 8.71
C VAL A 146 -24.53 -5.64 9.30
N ALA A 147 -25.22 -4.58 9.75
CA ALA A 147 -24.61 -3.39 10.35
C ALA A 147 -23.83 -3.70 11.64
N ILE A 148 -24.24 -4.74 12.38
CA ILE A 148 -23.71 -5.09 13.70
C ILE A 148 -22.67 -6.23 13.62
N ASP A 149 -22.54 -6.91 12.48
CA ASP A 149 -21.67 -8.08 12.36
C ASP A 149 -20.20 -7.70 12.14
N ILE A 150 -19.57 -7.25 13.24
CA ILE A 150 -18.14 -7.01 13.33
C ILE A 150 -17.32 -8.24 12.91
N LYS A 151 -17.76 -9.44 13.31
CA LYS A 151 -17.02 -10.69 13.08
C LYS A 151 -17.14 -11.18 11.64
N GLY A 152 -18.31 -11.07 11.02
CA GLY A 152 -18.51 -11.54 9.64
C GLY A 152 -18.05 -10.53 8.57
N ASN A 153 -17.91 -9.25 8.92
CA ASN A 153 -17.55 -8.20 7.95
C ASN A 153 -16.19 -7.55 8.19
N ILE A 154 -15.92 -7.04 9.39
CA ILE A 154 -14.71 -6.24 9.66
C ILE A 154 -13.48 -7.14 9.86
N GLU A 155 -13.61 -8.24 10.60
CA GLU A 155 -12.50 -9.18 10.82
C GLU A 155 -11.98 -9.78 9.48
N PRO A 156 -12.82 -10.27 8.55
CA PRO A 156 -12.34 -10.75 7.25
C PRO A 156 -11.70 -9.66 6.40
N PHE A 157 -12.17 -8.41 6.50
CA PHE A 157 -11.51 -7.28 5.85
C PHE A 157 -10.10 -7.08 6.43
N GLN A 158 -9.93 -7.12 7.75
CA GLN A 158 -8.63 -7.00 8.38
C GLN A 158 -7.68 -8.14 7.98
N GLU A 159 -8.15 -9.38 7.93
CA GLU A 159 -7.33 -10.51 7.51
C GLU A 159 -6.83 -10.34 6.06
N LYS A 160 -7.71 -9.90 5.16
CA LYS A 160 -7.33 -9.62 3.77
C LYS A 160 -6.35 -8.45 3.67
N LEU A 161 -6.60 -7.37 4.42
CA LEU A 161 -5.70 -6.22 4.49
C LEU A 161 -4.31 -6.64 5.01
N GLN A 162 -4.26 -7.45 6.07
CA GLN A 162 -3.01 -7.95 6.62
C GLN A 162 -2.25 -8.80 5.59
N LYS A 163 -2.94 -9.70 4.87
CA LYS A 163 -2.32 -10.47 3.79
C LYS A 163 -1.76 -9.59 2.68
N LEU A 164 -2.47 -8.53 2.28
CA LEU A 164 -1.98 -7.57 1.29
C LEU A 164 -0.74 -6.84 1.80
N ILE A 165 -0.74 -6.38 3.05
CA ILE A 165 0.43 -5.71 3.66
C ILE A 165 1.62 -6.68 3.73
N GLU A 166 1.38 -7.91 4.15
CA GLU A 166 2.41 -8.95 4.19
C GLU A 166 2.97 -9.23 2.79
N GLN A 167 2.13 -9.30 1.77
CA GLN A 167 2.58 -9.48 0.38
C GLN A 167 3.45 -8.31 -0.10
N GLU A 168 3.10 -7.07 0.22
CA GLU A 168 3.95 -5.93 -0.13
C GLU A 168 5.29 -5.91 0.60
N ASN A 169 5.36 -6.50 1.80
CA ASN A 169 6.63 -6.64 2.52
C ASN A 169 7.57 -7.65 1.85
N TYR A 170 7.08 -8.46 0.90
CA TYR A 170 7.85 -9.51 0.25
C TYR A 170 8.08 -9.26 -1.24
N LEU A 171 9.26 -9.67 -1.70
CA LEU A 171 9.59 -9.88 -3.10
C LEU A 171 9.23 -11.32 -3.44
N PHE A 172 8.47 -11.47 -4.53
CA PHE A 172 8.12 -12.75 -5.11
C PHE A 172 8.88 -12.94 -6.43
N PRO A 173 9.31 -14.16 -6.75
CA PRO A 173 9.90 -14.43 -8.05
C PRO A 173 8.81 -14.44 -9.14
N ASP A 174 9.21 -14.11 -10.37
CA ASP A 174 8.41 -14.41 -11.57
C ASP A 174 8.45 -15.90 -11.92
N GLU A 175 7.80 -16.27 -13.03
CA GLU A 175 7.73 -17.67 -13.51
C GLU A 175 9.11 -18.27 -13.84
N GLU A 176 10.11 -17.42 -14.12
CA GLU A 176 11.49 -17.80 -14.40
C GLU A 176 12.38 -17.80 -13.14
N GLY A 177 11.82 -17.48 -11.97
CA GLY A 177 12.53 -17.45 -10.70
C GLY A 177 13.26 -16.14 -10.40
N PHE A 178 13.03 -15.08 -11.18
CA PHE A 178 13.67 -13.78 -10.97
C PHE A 178 12.87 -12.88 -10.03
N PHE A 179 13.58 -12.20 -9.16
CA PHE A 179 13.08 -11.14 -8.29
C PHE A 179 13.45 -9.78 -8.88
N GLU A 180 12.57 -8.80 -8.75
CA GLU A 180 12.87 -7.40 -9.05
C GLU A 180 12.90 -6.58 -7.76
N ALA A 181 13.88 -5.67 -7.65
CA ALA A 181 13.98 -4.77 -6.52
C ALA A 181 14.70 -3.47 -6.88
N VAL A 182 14.50 -2.44 -6.05
CA VAL A 182 15.37 -1.27 -6.01
C VAL A 182 16.42 -1.50 -4.93
N LEU A 183 17.69 -1.29 -5.25
CA LEU A 183 18.77 -1.38 -4.29
C LEU A 183 18.70 -0.22 -3.28
N GLY A 184 18.64 -0.56 -1.99
CA GLY A 184 18.74 0.41 -0.90
C GLY A 184 20.19 0.75 -0.56
N GLU A 185 20.42 1.14 0.70
CA GLU A 185 21.72 1.55 1.22
C GLU A 185 22.83 0.50 0.93
N GLU A 186 23.97 0.98 0.40
CA GLU A 186 25.19 0.16 0.28
C GLU A 186 25.90 0.04 1.63
N ARG A 187 26.15 -1.19 2.06
CA ARG A 187 26.94 -1.47 3.25
C ARG A 187 28.43 -1.30 2.98
N LYS A 188 29.12 -0.54 3.83
CA LYS A 188 30.58 -0.49 3.86
C LYS A 188 31.17 -1.79 4.43
N LEU A 189 31.63 -2.67 3.54
CA LEU A 189 32.24 -3.94 3.91
C LEU A 189 33.65 -3.75 4.51
N PRO A 190 34.14 -4.71 5.32
CA PRO A 190 35.53 -4.73 5.76
C PRO A 190 36.51 -4.72 4.58
N SER A 191 37.70 -4.16 4.76
CA SER A 191 38.72 -3.99 3.71
C SER A 191 39.07 -5.26 2.94
N THR A 192 38.94 -6.43 3.57
CA THR A 192 39.17 -7.74 2.92
C THR A 192 38.15 -8.07 1.82
N TRP A 193 36.95 -7.51 1.89
CA TRP A 193 35.83 -7.76 0.98
C TRP A 193 35.41 -6.53 0.18
N GLN A 194 35.79 -5.33 0.61
CA GLN A 194 35.34 -4.06 0.04
C GLN A 194 35.62 -3.93 -1.48
N GLU A 195 36.77 -4.41 -1.94
CA GLU A 195 37.15 -4.37 -3.36
C GLU A 195 36.60 -5.56 -4.16
N LYS A 196 36.04 -6.59 -3.50
CA LYS A 196 35.64 -7.86 -4.13
C LYS A 196 34.13 -8.03 -4.22
N SER A 197 33.40 -7.41 -3.32
CA SER A 197 31.98 -7.67 -3.13
C SER A 197 31.21 -6.38 -2.93
N SER A 198 29.92 -6.47 -3.24
CA SER A 198 28.94 -5.43 -2.96
C SER A 198 27.85 -6.01 -2.08
N CYS A 199 27.28 -5.17 -1.23
CA CYS A 199 26.26 -5.57 -0.29
C CYS A 199 25.24 -4.43 -0.13
N PHE A 200 24.02 -4.66 -0.59
CA PHE A 200 22.95 -3.65 -0.59
C PHE A 200 21.77 -4.11 0.23
N LYS A 201 21.14 -3.19 0.95
CA LYS A 201 19.90 -3.48 1.65
C LYS A 201 18.75 -3.64 0.65
N LEU A 202 17.88 -4.63 0.87
CA LEU A 202 16.59 -4.70 0.18
C LEU A 202 15.52 -3.97 1.00
N PHE A 203 14.64 -3.21 0.34
CA PHE A 203 13.50 -2.57 0.98
C PHE A 203 12.44 -3.58 1.42
N ASN A 204 12.27 -4.63 0.63
CA ASN A 204 11.33 -5.72 0.86
C ASN A 204 12.11 -7.02 1.11
N LEU A 205 11.54 -7.92 1.90
CA LEU A 205 12.14 -9.20 2.24
C LEU A 205 11.91 -10.19 1.09
N ILE A 206 12.74 -11.22 0.94
CA ILE A 206 12.45 -12.33 0.03
C ILE A 206 11.36 -13.17 0.67
N GLU A 207 10.33 -13.56 -0.08
CA GLU A 207 9.24 -14.37 0.47
C GLU A 207 9.74 -15.70 1.08
N PRO A 208 9.14 -16.19 2.19
CA PRO A 208 9.63 -17.35 2.94
C PRO A 208 9.85 -18.63 2.12
N ASN A 209 8.97 -18.96 1.16
CA ASN A 209 9.04 -20.22 0.43
C ASN A 209 10.27 -20.29 -0.48
N SER A 210 10.65 -19.17 -1.09
CA SER A 210 11.87 -19.02 -1.91
C SER A 210 13.16 -19.19 -1.10
N LEU A 211 13.09 -18.99 0.22
CA LEU A 211 14.18 -19.28 1.15
C LEU A 211 14.06 -20.68 1.78
N GLY A 212 13.01 -21.44 1.48
CA GLY A 212 12.76 -22.75 2.06
C GLY A 212 12.41 -22.71 3.55
N ILE A 213 11.79 -21.63 4.03
CA ILE A 213 11.40 -21.45 5.45
C ILE A 213 9.89 -21.18 5.57
N GLU A 214 9.29 -21.55 6.70
CA GLU A 214 7.84 -21.40 6.90
C GLU A 214 7.40 -19.95 7.13
N LYS A 215 8.19 -19.17 7.89
CA LYS A 215 7.88 -17.78 8.21
C LYS A 215 9.12 -16.99 8.57
N LEU A 216 9.14 -15.70 8.23
CA LEU A 216 10.19 -14.76 8.61
C LEU A 216 9.97 -14.16 10.01
N PRO A 217 11.05 -13.90 10.77
CA PRO A 217 10.98 -13.12 12.01
C PRO A 217 10.45 -11.69 11.79
N LYS A 218 9.74 -11.13 12.78
CA LYS A 218 9.15 -9.78 12.73
C LYS A 218 10.14 -8.61 12.52
N GLN A 219 11.44 -8.83 12.71
CA GLN A 219 12.47 -7.79 12.59
C GLN A 219 13.60 -8.27 11.67
N ASP A 220 13.27 -9.03 10.63
CA ASP A 220 14.28 -9.48 9.68
C ASP A 220 14.70 -8.36 8.74
N SER A 221 15.92 -8.46 8.21
CA SER A 221 16.43 -7.57 7.18
C SER A 221 17.25 -8.36 6.19
N HIS A 222 17.03 -8.12 4.90
CA HIS A 222 17.69 -8.85 3.82
C HIS A 222 18.71 -7.94 3.13
N TRP A 223 19.91 -8.46 2.95
CA TRP A 223 21.02 -7.76 2.32
C TRP A 223 21.53 -8.58 1.14
N LEU A 224 21.39 -8.03 -0.06
CA LEU A 224 21.84 -8.65 -1.29
C LEU A 224 23.36 -8.59 -1.36
N PHE A 225 24.02 -9.74 -1.28
CA PHE A 225 25.48 -9.86 -1.30
C PHE A 225 25.93 -10.59 -2.56
N PHE A 226 26.85 -9.97 -3.29
CA PHE A 226 27.41 -10.55 -4.50
C PHE A 226 28.82 -10.04 -4.79
N TYR A 227 29.55 -10.78 -5.64
CA TYR A 227 30.88 -10.38 -6.11
C TYR A 227 30.76 -9.30 -7.18
N ARG A 228 31.65 -8.30 -7.13
CA ARG A 228 31.72 -7.18 -8.08
C ARG A 228 31.97 -7.63 -9.53
N GLU A 229 32.46 -8.85 -9.73
CA GLU A 229 32.56 -9.49 -11.05
C GLU A 229 31.20 -9.59 -11.78
N LYS A 230 30.07 -9.55 -11.05
CA LYS A 230 28.72 -9.51 -11.63
C LYS A 230 28.30 -8.13 -12.15
N GLY A 231 29.09 -7.08 -11.88
CA GLY A 231 28.83 -5.72 -12.34
C GLY A 231 28.92 -4.67 -11.24
N GLU A 232 28.88 -3.41 -11.66
CA GLU A 232 28.88 -2.24 -10.76
C GLU A 232 27.45 -1.72 -10.58
N PHE A 233 27.05 -1.58 -9.32
CA PHE A 233 25.70 -1.16 -8.92
C PHE A 233 25.81 -0.04 -7.88
N LYS A 234 24.75 0.74 -7.72
CA LYS A 234 24.64 1.79 -6.71
C LYS A 234 23.24 1.81 -6.09
N GLU A 235 23.13 2.48 -4.94
CA GLU A 235 21.83 2.77 -4.32
C GLU A 235 20.89 3.45 -5.33
N GLY A 236 19.63 2.99 -5.35
CA GLY A 236 18.59 3.45 -6.26
C GLY A 236 18.54 2.72 -7.62
N ASP A 237 19.54 1.91 -7.97
CA ASP A 237 19.46 1.09 -9.18
C ASP A 237 18.33 0.06 -9.05
N LYS A 238 17.50 -0.07 -10.09
CA LYS A 238 16.59 -1.21 -10.24
C LYS A 238 17.36 -2.41 -10.74
N VAL A 239 17.10 -3.57 -10.15
CA VAL A 239 17.78 -4.81 -10.47
C VAL A 239 16.80 -5.96 -10.61
N ARG A 240 17.14 -6.91 -11.48
CA ARG A 240 16.51 -8.23 -11.58
C ARG A 240 17.55 -9.28 -11.20
N PHE A 241 17.20 -10.22 -10.33
CA PHE A 241 18.16 -11.20 -9.79
C PHE A 241 17.53 -12.57 -9.49
N GLN A 242 18.36 -13.61 -9.50
CA GLN A 242 17.98 -14.96 -9.07
C GLN A 242 18.78 -15.37 -7.84
N LEU A 243 18.11 -16.05 -6.91
CA LEU A 243 18.76 -16.58 -5.72
C LEU A 243 19.78 -17.67 -6.09
N ASN A 244 20.78 -17.84 -5.23
CA ASN A 244 21.68 -18.98 -5.31
C ASN A 244 20.91 -20.26 -4.93
N THR A 245 20.95 -21.28 -5.79
CA THR A 245 20.15 -22.50 -5.62
C THR A 245 20.67 -23.46 -4.54
N GLN A 246 21.94 -23.36 -4.15
CA GLN A 246 22.54 -24.21 -3.12
C GLN A 246 22.49 -23.58 -1.74
N SER A 247 22.75 -22.26 -1.67
CA SER A 247 22.73 -21.48 -0.43
C SER A 247 22.16 -20.10 -0.74
N PRO A 248 20.81 -19.96 -0.75
CA PRO A 248 20.15 -18.70 -1.10
C PRO A 248 20.38 -17.61 -0.05
N PHE A 249 20.62 -17.99 1.20
CA PHE A 249 20.94 -17.05 2.26
C PHE A 249 21.79 -17.66 3.38
N GLU A 250 22.32 -16.78 4.23
CA GLU A 250 22.86 -17.13 5.54
C GLU A 250 22.43 -16.12 6.59
N GLU A 251 22.04 -16.59 7.78
CA GLU A 251 21.77 -15.72 8.92
C GLU A 251 23.08 -15.22 9.51
N LYS A 252 23.22 -13.90 9.59
CA LYS A 252 24.41 -13.24 10.13
C LYS A 252 24.03 -12.26 11.22
N LYS A 253 25.02 -11.97 12.07
CA LYS A 253 24.96 -10.85 13.02
C LYS A 253 26.20 -10.01 12.86
N PHE A 254 26.02 -8.76 12.47
CA PHE A 254 27.09 -7.79 12.33
C PHE A 254 26.98 -6.68 13.37
N LYS A 255 28.09 -5.98 13.62
CA LYS A 255 28.14 -4.89 14.62
C LYS A 255 27.40 -3.64 14.16
N ASP A 256 27.43 -3.37 12.85
CA ASP A 256 26.89 -2.20 12.18
C ASP A 256 25.40 -2.32 11.85
N ILE A 257 24.96 -3.48 11.36
CA ILE A 257 23.58 -3.69 10.87
C ILE A 257 22.76 -4.69 11.69
N GLY A 258 23.32 -5.25 12.78
CA GLY A 258 22.61 -6.18 13.66
C GLY A 258 22.39 -7.55 13.04
N LYS A 259 21.27 -8.20 13.40
CA LYS A 259 20.87 -9.51 12.83
C LYS A 259 20.23 -9.30 11.45
N CYS A 260 20.66 -10.08 10.47
CA CYS A 260 20.14 -10.00 9.11
C CYS A 260 20.30 -11.33 8.38
N LYS A 261 19.65 -11.46 7.22
CA LYS A 261 19.96 -12.48 6.21
C LYS A 261 20.82 -11.87 5.12
N ASN A 262 22.01 -12.41 4.94
CA ASN A 262 22.77 -12.18 3.71
C ASN A 262 22.14 -13.03 2.61
N ILE A 263 21.59 -12.40 1.58
CA ILE A 263 20.98 -13.04 0.42
C ILE A 263 22.04 -13.19 -0.66
N TYR A 264 22.24 -14.41 -1.14
CA TYR A 264 23.23 -14.71 -2.18
C TYR A 264 22.52 -14.95 -3.50
N VAL A 265 23.09 -14.41 -4.57
CA VAL A 265 22.51 -14.48 -5.92
C VAL A 265 23.37 -15.28 -6.87
N SER A 266 22.71 -16.07 -7.72
CA SER A 266 23.34 -16.75 -8.85
C SER A 266 23.49 -15.79 -10.04
N HIS A 267 22.53 -14.89 -10.23
CA HIS A 267 22.50 -13.90 -11.29
C HIS A 267 21.96 -12.55 -10.77
N ILE A 268 22.47 -11.44 -11.30
CA ILE A 268 21.95 -10.08 -11.06
C ILE A 268 22.26 -9.21 -12.27
N GLU A 269 21.29 -8.41 -12.70
CA GLU A 269 21.42 -7.43 -13.77
C GLU A 269 20.63 -6.16 -13.44
N LYS A 270 20.95 -5.05 -14.12
CA LYS A 270 20.19 -3.81 -14.01
C LYS A 270 18.97 -3.85 -14.92
N THR A 271 17.89 -3.22 -14.48
CA THR A 271 16.68 -3.02 -15.28
C THR A 271 16.38 -1.53 -15.42
N ASP A 272 15.64 -1.18 -16.48
CA ASP A 272 15.26 0.19 -16.81
C ASP A 272 14.10 0.74 -15.94
#